data_AF-A0A316BA49-F1
#
_entry.id   AF-A0A316BA49-F1
#
_cell.length_a   1.000
_cell.length_b   1.000
_cell.length_c   1.000
_cell.angle_alpha   90.00
_cell.angle_beta   90.00
_cell.angle_gamma   90.00
#
_symmetry.space_group_name_H-M   'P 1'
#
loop_
_entity.id
_entity.type
_entity.pdbx_description
1 polymer ?
#
loop_
_entity_poly.entity_id
_entity_poly.type
_entity_poly.pdbx_seq_one_letter_code
_entity_poly.pdbx_strand_id
1 'polypeptide(L)'
;MNMADSRQQLVPPTQMRVKAGFVVYAPDSEERCIVILNDGELEAREKDSPHKTVFTMHPGDLVGVASLLEREPFKYQLVASRDSDVTIINEECMESELKRLPLWLLATIRSFGSRTRDLKQASQKSHIENELLSLAEFLSHKPSKEYLPLQDLLLEYTFLSRLRAVEIIQAFKGLARRHFIEIKAIEGKECCRIPDTRLLETYVDFQAARSKEIPFPPYTLSKIQRKLVEVLARKSGSSPREGANWVKFFSENVPEATLSDWLILKKIGCFRDCGDGNFAIHINSLAKTYLALLFETNIKGVI
;
A
#
# COMPACT_ATOMS: atom_id res chain seq x y z
N MET A 1 21.00 65.72 -11.29
CA MET A 1 20.07 64.96 -10.44
C MET A 1 19.06 64.32 -11.39
N ASN A 2 19.40 63.16 -11.94
CA ASN A 2 18.60 62.45 -12.94
C ASN A 2 18.02 61.20 -12.26
N MET A 3 16.79 61.31 -11.77
CA MET A 3 15.93 60.16 -11.44
C MET A 3 14.79 60.19 -12.46
N ALA A 4 15.01 59.57 -13.61
CA ALA A 4 13.98 59.31 -14.60
C ALA A 4 14.15 57.87 -15.10
N ASP A 5 13.13 57.05 -14.83
CA ASP A 5 12.78 55.80 -15.52
C ASP A 5 13.74 54.60 -15.37
N SER A 6 13.78 53.99 -14.19
CA SER A 6 14.00 52.53 -14.08
C SER A 6 12.71 51.80 -14.45
N ARG A 7 12.28 51.87 -15.72
CA ARG A 7 11.18 51.04 -16.23
C ARG A 7 11.62 49.59 -16.07
N GLN A 8 10.89 48.81 -15.28
CA GLN A 8 11.05 47.37 -15.16
C GLN A 8 10.98 46.77 -16.58
N GLN A 9 12.14 46.40 -17.13
CA GLN A 9 12.24 45.83 -18.46
C GLN A 9 11.47 44.51 -18.50
N LEU A 10 10.57 44.40 -19.48
CA LEU A 10 9.90 43.15 -19.78
C LEU A 10 10.94 42.19 -20.34
N VAL A 11 11.06 41.00 -19.77
CA VAL A 11 11.88 39.94 -20.33
C VAL A 11 10.96 39.12 -21.24
N PRO A 12 11.15 39.14 -22.57
CA PRO A 12 10.28 38.42 -23.50
C PRO A 12 10.52 36.91 -23.41
N PRO A 13 9.53 36.08 -23.79
CA PRO A 13 9.73 34.64 -23.89
C PRO A 13 10.64 34.29 -25.08
N THR A 14 11.33 33.17 -24.97
CA THR A 14 12.25 32.68 -26.02
C THR A 14 11.49 31.78 -27.00
N GLN A 15 11.50 32.13 -28.28
CA GLN A 15 10.96 31.27 -29.34
C GLN A 15 12.10 30.48 -29.99
N MET A 16 11.85 29.20 -30.22
CA MET A 16 12.80 28.30 -30.86
C MET A 16 12.09 27.36 -31.83
N ARG A 17 12.77 27.06 -32.93
CA ARG A 17 12.37 26.04 -33.89
C ARG A 17 13.32 24.85 -33.75
N VAL A 18 12.77 23.70 -33.44
CA VAL A 18 13.53 22.48 -33.16
C VAL A 18 13.22 21.41 -34.19
N LYS A 19 14.22 20.59 -34.54
CA LYS A 19 14.03 19.47 -35.45
C LYS A 19 13.55 18.22 -34.71
N ALA A 20 12.90 17.32 -35.43
CA ALA A 20 12.58 15.98 -34.92
C ALA A 20 13.82 15.31 -34.29
N GLY A 21 13.63 14.72 -33.11
CA GLY A 21 14.67 14.10 -32.28
C GLY A 21 15.36 15.03 -31.29
N PHE A 22 15.12 16.35 -31.33
CA PHE A 22 15.77 17.30 -30.42
C PHE A 22 15.12 17.29 -29.03
N VAL A 23 15.94 17.36 -27.98
CA VAL A 23 15.48 17.47 -26.59
C VAL A 23 15.20 18.94 -26.27
N VAL A 24 13.93 19.27 -26.07
CA VAL A 24 13.49 20.64 -25.74
C VAL A 24 13.70 20.94 -24.26
N TYR A 25 13.48 19.96 -23.39
CA TYR A 25 13.67 20.09 -21.95
C TYR A 25 14.14 18.77 -21.35
N ALA A 26 15.05 18.86 -20.37
CA ALA A 26 15.53 17.71 -19.61
C ALA A 26 15.36 17.93 -18.09
N PRO A 27 14.95 16.91 -17.32
CA PRO A 27 14.72 17.00 -15.87
C PRO A 27 15.91 17.46 -15.02
N ASP A 28 17.12 17.31 -15.55
CA ASP A 28 18.39 17.69 -14.93
C ASP A 28 18.87 19.09 -15.34
N SER A 29 18.11 19.81 -16.15
CA SER A 29 18.35 21.23 -16.35
C SER A 29 18.16 21.98 -15.02
N GLU A 30 19.14 22.83 -14.68
CA GLU A 30 19.03 23.71 -13.52
C GLU A 30 17.96 24.80 -13.73
N GLU A 31 17.61 25.06 -14.99
CA GLU A 31 16.66 26.08 -15.41
C GLU A 31 15.23 25.53 -15.40
N ARG A 32 14.37 26.14 -14.59
CA ARG A 32 12.92 25.89 -14.62
C ARG A 32 12.29 26.75 -15.70
N CYS A 33 11.41 26.14 -16.50
CA CYS A 33 10.67 26.86 -17.52
C CYS A 33 9.28 26.25 -17.77
N ILE A 34 8.42 27.04 -18.41
CA ILE A 34 7.21 26.55 -19.08
C ILE A 34 7.55 26.40 -20.55
N VAL A 35 7.20 25.24 -21.12
CA VAL A 35 7.30 24.97 -22.55
C VAL A 35 5.90 25.01 -23.13
N ILE A 36 5.68 25.87 -24.12
CA ILE A 36 4.44 25.98 -24.90
C ILE A 36 4.74 25.50 -26.30
N LEU A 37 3.96 24.54 -26.79
CA LEU A 37 4.07 24.07 -28.17
C LEU A 37 3.19 24.95 -29.07
N ASN A 38 3.82 25.69 -29.98
CA ASN A 38 3.10 26.55 -30.93
C ASN A 38 2.66 25.77 -32.18
N ASP A 39 3.55 24.92 -32.71
CA ASP A 39 3.32 24.06 -33.87
C ASP A 39 4.20 22.81 -33.79
N GLY A 40 3.78 21.70 -34.41
CA GLY A 40 4.49 20.41 -34.37
C GLY A 40 3.98 19.47 -33.28
N GLU A 41 4.88 18.66 -32.71
CA GLU A 41 4.54 17.58 -31.77
C GLU A 41 5.73 17.24 -30.85
N LEU A 42 5.50 17.18 -29.54
CA LEU A 42 6.51 16.77 -28.55
C LEU A 42 6.05 15.53 -27.78
N GLU A 43 6.98 14.63 -27.49
CA GLU A 43 6.77 13.48 -26.63
C GLU A 43 7.42 13.70 -25.26
N ALA A 44 6.66 13.45 -24.19
CA ALA A 44 7.16 13.42 -22.83
C ALA A 44 7.58 12.00 -22.46
N ARG A 45 8.83 11.81 -22.05
CA ARG A 45 9.42 10.51 -21.73
C ARG A 45 9.97 10.52 -20.30
N GLU A 46 9.87 9.40 -19.59
CA GLU A 46 10.52 9.26 -18.28
C GLU A 46 12.03 9.08 -18.45
N LYS A 47 12.83 9.76 -17.59
CA LYS A 47 14.30 9.67 -17.62
C LYS A 47 14.79 8.23 -17.49
N ASP A 48 14.16 7.45 -16.61
CA ASP A 48 14.53 6.06 -16.33
C ASP A 48 13.98 5.07 -17.38
N SER A 49 13.17 5.52 -18.33
CA SER A 49 12.57 4.68 -19.37
C SER A 49 12.38 5.48 -20.68
N PRO A 50 13.48 5.82 -21.38
CA PRO A 50 13.49 6.74 -22.52
C PRO A 50 12.75 6.21 -23.75
N HIS A 51 12.31 4.95 -23.76
CA HIS A 51 11.53 4.36 -24.85
C HIS A 51 10.01 4.42 -24.63
N LYS A 52 9.56 4.85 -23.45
CA LYS A 52 8.13 4.91 -23.11
C LYS A 52 7.65 6.35 -23.13
N THR A 53 6.84 6.68 -24.13
CA THR A 53 6.10 7.94 -24.18
C THR A 53 5.00 7.93 -23.14
N VAL A 54 5.06 8.88 -22.21
CA VAL A 54 4.07 9.06 -21.13
C VAL A 54 2.86 9.81 -21.65
N PHE A 55 3.09 10.89 -22.40
CA PHE A 55 2.08 11.66 -23.10
C PHE A 55 2.70 12.42 -24.27
N THR A 56 1.84 12.87 -25.18
CA THR A 56 2.21 13.66 -26.36
C THR A 56 1.57 15.04 -26.26
N MET A 57 2.35 16.09 -26.52
CA MET A 57 1.90 17.47 -26.62
C MET A 57 1.56 17.82 -28.06
N HIS A 58 0.47 18.56 -28.22
CA HIS A 58 -0.03 19.10 -29.49
C HIS A 58 -0.01 20.64 -29.46
N PRO A 59 -0.14 21.30 -30.63
CA PRO A 59 -0.16 22.76 -30.70
C PRO A 59 -1.20 23.37 -29.75
N GLY A 60 -0.76 24.32 -28.92
CA GLY A 60 -1.54 24.94 -27.84
C GLY A 60 -1.30 24.34 -26.45
N ASP A 61 -0.71 23.15 -26.37
CA ASP A 61 -0.37 22.52 -25.08
C ASP A 61 0.82 23.22 -24.42
N LEU A 62 0.80 23.21 -23.08
CA LEU A 62 1.88 23.73 -22.26
C LEU A 62 2.19 22.80 -21.08
N VAL A 63 3.46 22.79 -20.68
CA VAL A 63 3.96 22.00 -19.55
C VAL A 63 4.97 22.79 -18.74
N GLY A 64 5.20 22.40 -17.49
CA GLY A 64 6.19 23.05 -16.62
C GLY A 64 5.63 24.14 -15.71
N VAL A 65 4.32 24.41 -15.72
CA VAL A 65 3.70 25.45 -14.86
C VAL A 65 3.96 25.21 -13.38
N ALA A 66 3.69 24.00 -12.89
CA ALA A 66 3.98 23.64 -11.49
C ALA A 66 5.48 23.66 -11.19
N SER A 67 6.33 23.34 -12.19
CA SER A 67 7.78 23.42 -12.04
C SER A 67 8.26 24.85 -11.83
N LEU A 68 7.76 25.78 -12.64
CA LEU A 68 8.15 27.18 -12.59
C LEU A 68 7.53 27.92 -11.39
N LEU A 69 6.22 27.79 -11.18
CA LEU A 69 5.49 28.58 -10.17
C LEU A 69 5.58 28.01 -8.75
N GLU A 70 5.58 26.70 -8.62
CA GLU A 70 5.51 26.01 -7.32
C GLU A 70 6.81 25.30 -6.96
N ARG A 71 7.80 25.37 -7.84
CA ARG A 71 9.11 24.72 -7.67
C ARG A 71 9.01 23.19 -7.56
N GLU A 72 7.98 22.59 -8.16
CA GLU A 72 7.88 21.12 -8.26
C GLU A 72 8.94 20.55 -9.22
N PRO A 73 9.50 19.36 -8.97
CA PRO A 73 10.41 18.74 -9.92
C PRO A 73 9.66 18.31 -11.19
N PHE A 74 10.14 18.73 -12.36
CA PHE A 74 9.61 18.25 -13.65
C PHE A 74 10.27 16.92 -14.02
N LYS A 75 9.47 15.84 -14.07
CA LYS A 75 9.98 14.46 -14.16
C LYS A 75 10.26 13.97 -15.58
N TYR A 76 9.77 14.70 -16.58
CA TYR A 76 9.74 14.22 -17.96
C TYR A 76 10.79 14.93 -18.81
N GLN A 77 11.40 14.20 -19.72
CA GLN A 77 12.19 14.75 -20.82
C GLN A 77 11.24 15.02 -21.99
N LEU A 78 11.31 16.21 -22.57
CA LEU A 78 10.52 16.58 -23.73
C LEU A 78 11.38 16.45 -24.98
N VAL A 79 10.94 15.62 -25.92
CA VAL A 79 11.63 15.37 -27.18
C VAL A 79 10.70 15.68 -28.33
N ALA A 80 11.16 16.44 -29.32
CA ALA A 80 10.39 16.73 -30.51
C ALA A 80 10.22 15.46 -31.36
N SER A 81 8.98 14.98 -31.57
CA SER A 81 8.74 13.85 -32.49
C SER A 81 8.69 14.33 -33.95
N ARG A 82 8.36 15.61 -34.16
CA ARG A 82 8.38 16.31 -35.45
C ARG A 82 9.13 17.62 -35.34
N ASP A 83 9.48 18.20 -36.47
CA ASP A 83 9.92 19.60 -36.50
C ASP A 83 8.84 20.47 -35.84
N SER A 84 9.23 21.24 -34.83
CA SER A 84 8.30 21.89 -33.91
C SER A 84 8.74 23.32 -33.59
N ASP A 85 7.75 24.20 -33.40
CA ASP A 85 7.94 25.57 -32.94
C ASP A 85 7.50 25.67 -31.48
N VAL A 86 8.42 26.07 -30.61
CA VAL A 86 8.25 26.06 -29.15
C VAL A 86 8.56 27.43 -28.55
N THR A 87 7.76 27.83 -27.58
CA THR A 87 7.99 29.02 -26.75
C THR A 87 8.40 28.59 -25.36
N ILE A 88 9.52 29.12 -24.87
CA ILE A 88 10.04 28.89 -23.53
C ILE A 88 9.86 30.14 -22.68
N ILE A 89 9.21 29.98 -21.54
CA ILE A 89 9.08 31.01 -20.50
C ILE A 89 9.94 30.56 -19.31
N ASN A 90 11.05 31.25 -19.07
CA ASN A 90 11.95 30.99 -17.93
C ASN A 90 11.52 31.76 -16.66
N GLU A 91 12.25 31.56 -15.56
CA GLU A 91 11.94 32.19 -14.25
C GLU A 91 11.99 33.72 -14.36
N GLU A 92 12.97 34.29 -15.07
CA GLU A 92 13.09 35.73 -15.27
C GLU A 92 11.93 36.35 -16.05
N CYS A 93 11.53 35.72 -17.16
CA CYS A 93 10.38 36.11 -17.96
C CYS A 93 9.11 36.11 -17.11
N MET A 94 8.85 35.00 -16.40
CA MET A 94 7.69 34.85 -15.55
C MET A 94 7.67 35.85 -14.39
N GLU A 95 8.81 36.08 -13.73
CA GLU A 95 8.92 37.09 -12.68
C GLU A 95 8.60 38.50 -13.19
N SER A 96 9.06 38.85 -14.41
CA SER A 96 8.80 40.15 -15.00
C SER A 96 7.30 40.38 -15.27
N GLU A 97 6.57 39.33 -15.66
CA GLU A 97 5.11 39.35 -15.85
C GLU A 97 4.35 39.37 -14.52
N LEU A 98 4.73 38.52 -13.57
CA LEU A 98 4.07 38.45 -12.26
C LEU A 98 4.18 39.76 -11.47
N LYS A 99 5.27 40.52 -11.64
CA LYS A 99 5.45 41.86 -11.02
C LYS A 99 4.43 42.89 -11.51
N ARG A 100 3.80 42.69 -12.67
CA ARG A 100 2.79 43.58 -13.24
C ARG A 100 1.37 43.23 -12.80
N LEU A 101 1.16 42.02 -12.26
CA LEU A 101 -0.16 41.59 -11.84
C LEU A 101 -0.59 42.28 -10.54
N PRO A 102 -1.87 42.65 -10.40
CA PRO A 102 -2.40 43.09 -9.11
C PRO A 102 -2.17 42.04 -8.02
N LEU A 103 -1.86 42.49 -6.79
CA LEU A 103 -1.55 41.63 -5.65
C LEU A 103 -2.64 40.59 -5.36
N TRP A 104 -3.91 40.94 -5.53
CA TRP A 104 -5.03 40.02 -5.29
C TRP A 104 -5.03 38.86 -6.29
N LEU A 105 -4.67 39.10 -7.56
CA LEU A 105 -4.62 38.06 -8.59
C LEU A 105 -3.43 37.14 -8.35
N LEU A 106 -2.27 37.70 -8.00
CA LEU A 106 -1.09 36.93 -7.61
C LEU A 106 -1.39 36.01 -6.42
N ALA A 107 -2.06 36.53 -5.38
CA ALA A 107 -2.47 35.75 -4.22
C ALA A 107 -3.45 34.63 -4.60
N THR A 108 -4.37 34.91 -5.54
CA THR A 108 -5.34 33.93 -6.04
C THR A 108 -4.66 32.80 -6.80
N ILE A 109 -3.75 33.11 -7.73
CA ILE A 109 -2.97 32.13 -8.49
C ILE A 109 -2.19 31.22 -7.52
N ARG A 110 -1.49 31.80 -6.54
CA ARG A 110 -0.75 31.04 -5.52
C ARG A 110 -1.66 30.15 -4.67
N SER A 111 -2.84 30.63 -4.28
CA SER A 111 -3.81 29.83 -3.52
C SER A 111 -4.34 28.65 -4.32
N PHE A 112 -4.60 28.82 -5.62
CA PHE A 112 -5.03 27.73 -6.49
C PHE A 112 -3.93 26.69 -6.67
N GLY A 113 -2.69 27.13 -6.89
CA GLY A 113 -1.53 26.24 -6.98
C GLY A 113 -1.34 25.39 -5.73
N SER A 114 -1.28 26.04 -4.55
CA SER A 114 -1.16 25.34 -3.26
C SER A 114 -2.27 24.31 -3.05
N ARG A 115 -3.54 24.66 -3.30
CA ARG A 115 -4.66 23.73 -3.14
C ARG A 115 -4.59 22.55 -4.12
N THR A 116 -4.20 22.81 -5.36
CA THR A 116 -4.04 21.75 -6.38
C THR A 116 -2.93 20.79 -5.96
N ARG A 117 -1.82 21.31 -5.42
CA ARG A 117 -0.75 20.50 -4.84
C ARG A 117 -1.23 19.67 -3.66
N ASP A 118 -1.96 20.27 -2.73
CA ASP A 118 -2.47 19.57 -1.55
C ASP A 118 -3.43 18.44 -1.96
N LEU A 119 -4.29 18.67 -2.96
CA LEU A 119 -5.17 17.64 -3.52
C LEU A 119 -4.39 16.52 -4.19
N LYS A 120 -3.35 16.84 -4.98
CA LYS A 120 -2.47 15.87 -5.63
C LYS A 120 -1.68 15.04 -4.62
N GLN A 121 -1.25 15.65 -3.52
CA GLN A 121 -0.60 14.95 -2.41
C GLN A 121 -1.60 14.09 -1.63
N ALA A 122 -2.81 14.60 -1.37
CA ALA A 122 -3.86 13.85 -0.69
C ALA A 122 -4.32 12.64 -1.50
N SER A 123 -4.44 12.75 -2.84
CA SER A 123 -4.78 11.63 -3.70
C SER A 123 -3.71 10.52 -3.72
N GLN A 124 -2.47 10.88 -3.38
CA GLN A 124 -1.33 9.96 -3.25
C GLN A 124 -1.17 9.39 -1.83
N LYS A 125 -1.79 9.99 -0.80
CA LYS A 125 -1.73 9.46 0.56
C LYS A 125 -2.64 8.24 0.65
N SER A 126 -2.08 7.13 1.10
CA SER A 126 -2.85 5.93 1.45
C SER A 126 -3.78 6.23 2.63
N HIS A 127 -5.00 5.69 2.58
CA HIS A 127 -5.93 5.69 3.72
C HIS A 127 -5.67 4.57 4.73
N ILE A 128 -4.61 3.77 4.53
CA ILE A 128 -4.32 2.62 5.38
C ILE A 128 -3.64 3.10 6.67
N GLU A 129 -4.33 2.93 7.79
CA GLU A 129 -3.81 3.28 9.12
C GLU A 129 -2.80 2.26 9.66
N ASN A 130 -2.97 0.97 9.32
CA ASN A 130 -2.11 -0.11 9.76
C ASN A 130 -1.63 -0.95 8.57
N GLU A 131 -0.46 -0.58 8.07
CA GLU A 131 0.19 -1.19 6.90
C GLU A 131 0.37 -2.70 7.05
N LEU A 132 0.75 -3.14 8.24
CA LEU A 132 1.08 -4.53 8.50
C LEU A 132 -0.18 -5.40 8.63
N LEU A 133 -1.26 -4.85 9.20
CA LEU A 133 -2.57 -5.49 9.24
C LEU A 133 -3.15 -5.63 7.83
N SER A 134 -3.15 -4.53 7.06
CA SER A 134 -3.62 -4.51 5.68
C SER A 134 -2.84 -5.50 4.80
N LEU A 135 -1.52 -5.57 4.96
CA LEU A 135 -0.70 -6.53 4.23
C LEU A 135 -1.01 -7.98 4.64
N ALA A 136 -1.23 -8.24 5.94
CA ALA A 136 -1.60 -9.57 6.42
C ALA A 136 -2.95 -10.02 5.84
N GLU A 137 -3.93 -9.11 5.78
CA GLU A 137 -5.24 -9.37 5.16
C GLU A 137 -5.09 -9.67 3.66
N PHE A 138 -4.35 -8.85 2.93
CA PHE A 138 -4.05 -9.08 1.51
C PHE A 138 -3.42 -10.46 1.26
N LEU A 139 -2.39 -10.82 2.03
CA LEU A 139 -1.69 -12.09 1.87
C LEU A 139 -2.53 -13.30 2.33
N SER A 140 -3.52 -13.10 3.20
CA SER A 140 -4.43 -14.19 3.62
C SER A 140 -5.25 -14.77 2.45
N HIS A 141 -5.48 -13.97 1.40
CA HIS A 141 -6.18 -14.37 0.19
C HIS A 141 -5.28 -14.98 -0.89
N LYS A 142 -3.97 -15.09 -0.65
CA LYS A 142 -3.01 -15.68 -1.59
C LYS A 142 -2.88 -17.19 -1.39
N PRO A 143 -2.47 -17.95 -2.41
CA PRO A 143 -2.28 -19.39 -2.27
C PRO A 143 -1.24 -19.70 -1.18
N SER A 144 -1.58 -20.65 -0.32
CA SER A 144 -0.71 -21.08 0.77
C SER A 144 0.31 -22.10 0.29
N LYS A 145 1.52 -22.09 0.89
CA LYS A 145 2.62 -23.05 0.69
C LYS A 145 3.34 -23.03 -0.66
N GLU A 146 2.89 -22.21 -1.61
CA GLU A 146 3.61 -21.92 -2.85
C GLU A 146 4.57 -20.75 -2.69
N TYR A 147 5.63 -20.72 -3.50
CA TYR A 147 6.54 -19.59 -3.59
C TYR A 147 6.05 -18.64 -4.69
N LEU A 148 5.60 -17.46 -4.28
CA LEU A 148 5.13 -16.41 -5.16
C LEU A 148 6.27 -15.41 -5.41
N PRO A 149 6.45 -14.90 -6.64
CA PRO A 149 7.43 -13.86 -6.89
C PRO A 149 7.15 -12.61 -6.05
N LEU A 150 8.15 -12.15 -5.29
CA LEU A 150 7.96 -11.01 -4.38
C LEU A 150 7.64 -9.72 -5.16
N GLN A 151 8.27 -9.54 -6.33
CA GLN A 151 8.04 -8.37 -7.18
C GLN A 151 6.57 -8.23 -7.59
N ASP A 152 5.91 -9.34 -7.94
CA ASP A 152 4.51 -9.35 -8.37
C ASP A 152 3.59 -8.98 -7.19
N LEU A 153 3.87 -9.53 -6.01
CA LEU A 153 3.14 -9.19 -4.78
C LEU A 153 3.33 -7.72 -4.39
N LEU A 154 4.55 -7.18 -4.54
CA LEU A 154 4.82 -5.77 -4.28
C LEU A 154 4.03 -4.87 -5.23
N LEU A 155 4.02 -5.18 -6.53
CA LEU A 155 3.29 -4.42 -7.54
C LEU A 155 1.78 -4.46 -7.28
N GLU A 156 1.23 -5.65 -7.04
CA GLU A 156 -0.19 -5.83 -6.76
C GLU A 156 -0.62 -5.10 -5.48
N TYR A 157 0.14 -5.24 -4.40
CA TYR A 157 -0.16 -4.57 -3.14
C TYR A 157 0.01 -3.04 -3.26
N THR A 158 1.00 -2.56 -4.02
CA THR A 158 1.18 -1.12 -4.30
C THR A 158 -0.04 -0.55 -5.02
N PHE A 159 -0.56 -1.28 -6.01
CA PHE A 159 -1.75 -0.87 -6.76
C PHE A 159 -2.98 -0.71 -5.87
N LEU A 160 -3.20 -1.65 -4.95
CA LEU A 160 -4.34 -1.62 -4.03
C LEU A 160 -4.18 -0.59 -2.89
N SER A 161 -3.00 -0.55 -2.29
CA SER A 161 -2.74 0.22 -1.06
C SER A 161 -2.35 1.67 -1.32
N ARG A 162 -1.79 1.97 -2.49
CA ARG A 162 -1.10 3.24 -2.81
C ARG A 162 -0.01 3.63 -1.81
N LEU A 163 0.49 2.67 -1.02
CA LEU A 163 1.60 2.89 -0.10
C LEU A 163 2.91 3.07 -0.88
N ARG A 164 3.86 3.76 -0.27
CA ARG A 164 5.19 3.94 -0.85
C ARG A 164 5.96 2.62 -0.77
N ALA A 165 6.86 2.38 -1.72
CA ALA A 165 7.66 1.16 -1.77
C ALA A 165 8.40 0.87 -0.44
N VAL A 166 8.89 1.91 0.24
CA VAL A 166 9.59 1.78 1.53
C VAL A 166 8.67 1.22 2.63
N GLU A 167 7.44 1.73 2.72
CA GLU A 167 6.42 1.30 3.70
C GLU A 167 6.05 -0.16 3.46
N ILE A 168 5.80 -0.52 2.20
CA ILE A 168 5.46 -1.89 1.80
C ILE A 168 6.60 -2.85 2.16
N ILE A 169 7.85 -2.53 1.80
CA ILE A 169 9.01 -3.38 2.10
C ILE A 169 9.18 -3.53 3.62
N GLN A 170 8.94 -2.49 4.41
CA GLN A 170 8.97 -2.56 5.87
C GLN A 170 7.87 -3.48 6.42
N ALA A 171 6.65 -3.40 5.87
CA ALA A 171 5.55 -4.28 6.26
C ALA A 171 5.85 -5.75 5.95
N PHE A 172 6.38 -6.06 4.76
CA PHE A 172 6.85 -7.41 4.41
C PHE A 172 7.92 -7.92 5.37
N LYS A 173 8.94 -7.10 5.66
CA LYS A 173 9.96 -7.44 6.66
C LYS A 173 9.36 -7.65 8.05
N GLY A 174 8.34 -6.88 8.43
CA GLY A 174 7.62 -7.02 9.69
C GLY A 174 6.86 -8.33 9.80
N LEU A 175 6.21 -8.80 8.73
CA LEU A 175 5.57 -10.12 8.69
C LEU A 175 6.58 -11.26 8.68
N ALA A 176 7.71 -11.10 7.98
CA ALA A 176 8.79 -12.08 7.95
C ALA A 176 9.45 -12.25 9.33
N ARG A 177 9.69 -11.14 10.07
CA ARG A 177 10.20 -11.16 11.45
C ARG A 177 9.26 -11.88 12.42
N ARG A 178 7.95 -11.82 12.18
CA ARG A 178 6.94 -12.57 12.96
C ARG A 178 6.76 -14.01 12.48
N HIS A 179 7.56 -14.46 11.51
CA HIS A 179 7.46 -15.79 10.90
C HIS A 179 6.08 -16.10 10.28
N PHE A 180 5.34 -15.07 9.86
CA PHE A 180 4.07 -15.26 9.14
C PHE A 180 4.27 -15.52 7.66
N ILE A 181 5.41 -15.07 7.12
CA ILE A 181 5.84 -15.32 5.75
C ILE A 181 7.32 -15.69 5.74
N GLU A 182 7.74 -16.39 4.70
CA GLU A 182 9.14 -16.72 4.43
C GLU A 182 9.57 -16.05 3.13
N ILE A 183 10.65 -15.28 3.16
CA ILE A 183 11.24 -14.67 1.96
C ILE A 183 12.54 -15.41 1.66
N LYS A 184 12.67 -15.96 0.45
CA LYS A 184 13.85 -16.70 -0.01
C LYS A 184 14.17 -16.36 -1.45
N ALA A 185 15.46 -16.38 -1.80
CA ALA A 185 15.89 -16.29 -3.19
C ALA A 185 15.82 -17.68 -3.85
N ILE A 186 15.06 -17.80 -4.94
CA ILE A 186 14.94 -19.00 -5.76
C ILE A 186 15.34 -18.60 -7.18
N GLU A 187 16.35 -19.27 -7.76
CA GLU A 187 16.84 -18.98 -9.11
C GLU A 187 17.20 -17.49 -9.35
N GLY A 188 17.75 -16.82 -8.32
CA GLY A 188 18.12 -15.41 -8.39
C GLY A 188 16.95 -14.42 -8.27
N LYS A 189 15.72 -14.90 -8.07
CA LYS A 189 14.54 -14.07 -7.81
C LYS A 189 14.09 -14.19 -6.36
N GLU A 190 13.75 -13.07 -5.73
CA GLU A 190 13.14 -13.09 -4.40
C GLU A 190 11.71 -13.60 -4.49
N CYS A 191 11.41 -14.65 -3.72
CA CYS A 191 10.10 -15.26 -3.63
C CYS A 191 9.60 -15.24 -2.18
N CYS A 192 8.30 -15.05 -2.02
CA CYS A 192 7.60 -15.07 -0.75
C CYS A 192 6.73 -16.32 -0.66
N ARG A 193 6.82 -17.06 0.46
CA ARG A 193 5.97 -18.19 0.79
C ARG A 193 5.12 -17.84 2.00
N ILE A 194 3.85 -18.23 1.96
CA ILE A 194 2.90 -18.10 3.07
C ILE A 194 2.68 -19.49 3.67
N PRO A 195 3.30 -19.82 4.81
CA PRO A 195 3.24 -21.17 5.37
C PRO A 195 1.82 -21.62 5.73
N ASP A 196 1.02 -20.71 6.29
CA ASP A 196 -0.38 -20.93 6.65
C ASP A 196 -1.17 -19.63 6.57
N THR A 197 -2.13 -19.53 5.65
CA THR A 197 -2.99 -18.35 5.49
C THR A 197 -3.88 -18.11 6.71
N ARG A 198 -4.25 -19.17 7.43
CA ARG A 198 -5.09 -19.07 8.63
C ARG A 198 -4.37 -18.36 9.77
N LEU A 199 -3.04 -18.41 9.80
CA LEU A 199 -2.25 -17.66 10.79
C LEU A 199 -2.35 -16.15 10.54
N LEU A 200 -2.32 -15.73 9.27
CA LEU A 200 -2.54 -14.34 8.88
C LEU A 200 -3.97 -13.88 9.23
N GLU A 201 -4.98 -14.70 8.90
CA GLU A 201 -6.37 -14.41 9.29
C GLU A 201 -6.52 -14.29 10.81
N THR A 202 -5.88 -15.19 11.57
CA THR A 202 -5.90 -15.15 13.04
C THR A 202 -5.24 -13.89 13.59
N TYR A 203 -4.16 -13.42 12.96
CA TYR A 203 -3.53 -12.16 13.30
C TYR A 203 -4.45 -10.96 13.02
N VAL A 204 -5.14 -10.97 11.89
CA VAL A 204 -6.15 -9.94 11.53
C VAL A 204 -7.28 -9.93 12.56
N ASP A 205 -7.84 -11.09 12.89
CA ASP A 205 -8.90 -11.27 13.88
C ASP A 205 -8.46 -10.75 15.27
N PHE A 206 -7.22 -11.05 15.67
CA PHE A 206 -6.65 -10.57 16.93
C PHE A 206 -6.51 -9.05 16.97
N GLN A 207 -5.98 -8.44 15.91
CA GLN A 207 -5.80 -6.98 15.85
C GLN A 207 -7.14 -6.25 15.79
N ALA A 208 -8.14 -6.82 15.12
CA ALA A 208 -9.51 -6.30 15.11
C ALA A 208 -10.20 -6.40 16.48
N ALA A 209 -9.94 -7.46 17.26
CA ALA A 209 -10.41 -7.56 18.63
C ALA A 209 -9.73 -6.52 19.54
N ARG A 210 -8.41 -6.34 19.36
CA ARG A 210 -7.61 -5.35 20.11
C ARG A 210 -8.03 -3.92 19.82
N SER A 211 -8.30 -3.56 18.57
CA SER A 211 -8.75 -2.20 18.21
C SER A 211 -10.14 -1.87 18.78
N LYS A 212 -10.97 -2.89 18.99
CA LYS A 212 -12.30 -2.77 19.62
C LYS A 212 -12.27 -2.91 21.15
N GLU A 213 -11.10 -3.13 21.75
CA GLU A 213 -10.93 -3.41 23.19
C GLU A 213 -11.73 -4.63 23.69
N ILE A 214 -11.98 -5.61 22.81
CA ILE A 214 -12.70 -6.85 23.14
C ILE A 214 -11.67 -7.96 23.42
N PRO A 215 -11.89 -8.83 24.43
CA PRO A 215 -11.01 -9.96 24.69
C PRO A 215 -10.98 -10.91 23.49
N PHE A 216 -9.77 -11.23 23.01
CA PHE A 216 -9.59 -12.22 21.95
C PHE A 216 -9.82 -13.64 22.49
N PRO A 217 -10.88 -14.35 22.05
CA PRO A 217 -11.34 -15.57 22.72
C PRO A 217 -10.27 -16.65 22.94
N PRO A 218 -9.38 -16.97 21.97
CA PRO A 218 -8.32 -17.95 22.20
C PRO A 218 -7.42 -17.64 23.39
N TYR A 219 -7.14 -16.36 23.69
CA TYR A 219 -6.26 -15.97 24.80
C TYR A 219 -6.95 -15.93 26.16
N THR A 220 -8.28 -16.08 26.20
CA THR A 220 -9.04 -16.19 27.46
C THR A 220 -9.10 -17.61 28.01
N LEU A 221 -8.61 -18.59 27.26
CA LEU A 221 -8.73 -20.01 27.61
C LEU A 221 -7.82 -20.42 28.78
N SER A 222 -8.38 -21.22 29.68
CA SER A 222 -7.69 -21.84 30.81
C SER A 222 -6.65 -22.87 30.34
N LYS A 223 -5.72 -23.28 31.22
CA LYS A 223 -4.72 -24.32 30.92
C LYS A 223 -5.38 -25.64 30.47
N ILE A 224 -6.50 -26.02 31.08
CA ILE A 224 -7.26 -27.23 30.73
C ILE A 224 -7.85 -27.07 29.33
N GLN A 225 -8.50 -25.93 29.05
CA GLN A 225 -9.12 -25.66 27.74
C GLN A 225 -8.09 -25.62 26.61
N ARG A 226 -6.89 -25.07 26.84
CA ARG A 226 -5.79 -25.10 25.88
C ARG A 226 -5.36 -26.53 25.54
N LYS A 227 -5.18 -27.40 26.56
CA LYS A 227 -4.90 -28.84 26.34
C LYS A 227 -6.00 -29.53 25.53
N LEU A 228 -7.27 -29.20 25.79
CA LEU A 228 -8.39 -29.74 25.02
C LEU A 228 -8.34 -29.33 23.54
N VAL A 229 -8.02 -28.07 23.24
CA VAL A 229 -7.83 -27.59 21.86
C VAL A 229 -6.69 -28.35 21.16
N GLU A 230 -5.57 -28.60 21.84
CA GLU A 230 -4.46 -29.40 21.30
C GLU A 230 -4.88 -30.84 20.97
N VAL A 231 -5.64 -31.49 21.87
CA VAL A 231 -6.17 -32.84 21.67
C VAL A 231 -7.12 -32.88 20.47
N LEU A 232 -8.01 -31.89 20.36
CA LEU A 232 -8.93 -31.78 19.23
C LEU A 232 -8.21 -31.55 17.91
N ALA A 233 -7.17 -30.71 17.89
CA ALA A 233 -6.38 -30.43 16.70
C ALA A 233 -5.65 -31.68 16.17
N ARG A 234 -5.17 -32.56 17.06
CA ARG A 234 -4.54 -33.84 16.69
C ARG A 234 -5.52 -34.86 16.12
N LYS A 235 -6.79 -34.83 16.54
CA LYS A 235 -7.83 -35.77 16.10
C LYS A 235 -8.80 -35.16 15.07
N SER A 236 -8.33 -34.18 14.29
CA SER A 236 -9.07 -33.52 13.22
C SER A 236 -9.80 -34.53 12.33
N GLY A 237 -11.14 -34.52 12.31
CA GLY A 237 -11.97 -35.42 11.49
C GLY A 237 -12.92 -36.36 12.26
N SER A 238 -13.17 -36.13 13.54
CA SER A 238 -14.13 -36.96 14.29
C SER A 238 -15.56 -36.85 13.74
N SER A 239 -16.28 -37.97 13.70
CA SER A 239 -17.72 -38.00 13.42
C SER A 239 -18.51 -37.10 14.40
N PRO A 240 -19.69 -36.59 14.00
CA PRO A 240 -20.60 -35.92 14.91
C PRO A 240 -20.95 -36.82 16.10
N ARG A 241 -20.98 -36.24 17.29
CA ARG A 241 -21.30 -36.95 18.54
C ARG A 241 -22.19 -36.10 19.43
N GLU A 242 -23.03 -36.76 20.21
CA GLU A 242 -23.80 -36.13 21.27
C GLU A 242 -22.91 -35.44 22.31
N GLY A 243 -23.43 -34.39 22.94
CA GLY A 243 -22.70 -33.65 23.97
C GLY A 243 -22.14 -34.51 25.11
N ALA A 244 -22.90 -35.51 25.57
CA ALA A 244 -22.46 -36.42 26.63
C ALA A 244 -21.23 -37.26 26.20
N ASN A 245 -21.17 -37.65 24.92
CA ASN A 245 -20.05 -38.42 24.36
C ASN A 245 -18.81 -37.55 24.16
N TRP A 246 -18.98 -36.25 23.92
CA TRP A 246 -17.88 -35.28 23.92
C TRP A 246 -17.25 -35.11 25.30
N VAL A 247 -18.08 -34.99 26.34
CA VAL A 247 -17.59 -34.89 27.73
C VAL A 247 -16.83 -36.16 28.13
N LYS A 248 -17.35 -37.34 27.80
CA LYS A 248 -16.64 -38.62 28.01
C LYS A 248 -15.29 -38.63 27.30
N PHE A 249 -15.27 -38.31 26.02
CA PHE A 249 -14.04 -38.22 25.24
C PHE A 249 -13.01 -37.25 25.87
N PHE A 250 -13.45 -36.11 26.41
CA PHE A 250 -12.54 -35.20 27.09
C PHE A 250 -12.03 -35.76 28.41
N SER A 251 -12.89 -36.35 29.24
CA SER A 251 -12.46 -36.97 30.50
C SER A 251 -11.46 -38.11 30.28
N GLU A 252 -11.54 -38.84 29.16
CA GLU A 252 -10.59 -39.90 28.80
C GLU A 252 -9.21 -39.35 28.39
N ASN A 253 -9.16 -38.19 27.72
CA ASN A 253 -7.90 -37.62 27.21
C ASN A 253 -7.30 -36.56 28.16
N VAL A 254 -8.13 -35.92 28.98
CA VAL A 254 -7.79 -34.90 29.99
C VAL A 254 -8.71 -35.11 31.20
N PRO A 255 -8.27 -35.88 32.22
CA PRO A 255 -9.11 -36.26 33.37
C PRO A 255 -9.67 -35.09 34.18
N GLU A 256 -9.02 -33.93 34.14
CA GLU A 256 -9.42 -32.69 34.82
C GLU A 256 -10.52 -31.91 34.09
N ALA A 257 -10.90 -32.34 32.88
CA ALA A 257 -11.84 -31.61 32.03
C ALA A 257 -13.29 -31.73 32.52
N THR A 258 -13.98 -30.60 32.57
CA THR A 258 -15.37 -30.50 33.03
C THR A 258 -16.34 -30.20 31.88
N LEU A 259 -17.65 -30.37 32.14
CA LEU A 259 -18.70 -29.93 31.21
C LEU A 259 -18.57 -28.44 30.86
N SER A 260 -18.21 -27.60 31.84
CA SER A 260 -17.97 -26.17 31.63
C SER A 260 -16.85 -25.88 30.63
N ASP A 261 -15.77 -26.68 30.64
CA ASP A 261 -14.67 -26.49 29.70
C ASP A 261 -15.12 -26.75 28.26
N TRP A 262 -15.92 -27.80 28.04
CA TRP A 262 -16.50 -28.07 26.72
C TRP A 262 -17.47 -26.97 26.28
N LEU A 263 -18.33 -26.48 27.17
CA LEU A 263 -19.27 -25.39 26.84
C LEU A 263 -18.55 -24.11 26.42
N ILE A 264 -17.40 -23.79 27.04
CA ILE A 264 -16.56 -22.66 26.63
C ILE A 264 -15.99 -22.89 25.23
N LEU A 265 -15.48 -24.09 24.93
CA LEU A 265 -15.00 -24.44 23.58
C LEU A 265 -16.11 -24.39 22.52
N LYS A 266 -17.34 -24.74 22.88
CA LYS A 266 -18.52 -24.56 22.04
C LYS A 266 -18.80 -23.07 21.80
N LYS A 267 -18.76 -22.25 22.86
CA LYS A 267 -19.03 -20.80 22.79
C LYS A 267 -18.04 -20.04 21.89
N ILE A 268 -16.76 -20.41 21.91
CA ILE A 268 -15.73 -19.83 21.03
C ILE A 268 -15.80 -20.37 19.59
N GLY A 269 -16.73 -21.28 19.29
CA GLY A 269 -16.99 -21.77 17.94
C GLY A 269 -16.12 -22.94 17.48
N CYS A 270 -15.48 -23.70 18.40
CA CYS A 270 -14.73 -24.91 18.02
C CYS A 270 -15.66 -26.07 17.58
N PHE A 271 -16.97 -25.96 17.83
CA PHE A 271 -17.97 -26.96 17.48
C PHE A 271 -19.06 -26.36 16.60
N ARG A 272 -19.55 -27.15 15.64
CA ARG A 272 -20.74 -26.87 14.83
C ARG A 272 -21.87 -27.78 15.28
N ASP A 273 -23.06 -27.22 15.41
CA ASP A 273 -24.29 -27.98 15.65
C ASP A 273 -24.72 -28.69 14.37
N CYS A 274 -24.95 -30.00 14.44
CA CYS A 274 -25.38 -30.83 13.33
C CYS A 274 -26.86 -31.23 13.41
N GLY A 275 -27.59 -30.75 14.42
CA GLY A 275 -28.96 -31.20 14.71
C GLY A 275 -28.99 -32.40 15.66
N ASP A 276 -30.16 -32.67 16.24
CA ASP A 276 -30.43 -33.81 17.13
C ASP A 276 -29.47 -33.93 18.33
N GLY A 277 -28.94 -32.80 18.82
CA GLY A 277 -27.99 -32.77 19.92
C GLY A 277 -26.58 -33.24 19.57
N ASN A 278 -26.29 -33.47 18.28
CA ASN A 278 -24.98 -33.86 17.78
C ASN A 278 -24.11 -32.64 17.43
N PHE A 279 -22.85 -32.70 17.82
CA PHE A 279 -21.86 -31.67 17.55
C PHE A 279 -20.67 -32.27 16.81
N ALA A 280 -20.21 -31.56 15.78
CA ALA A 280 -19.00 -31.89 15.04
C ALA A 280 -17.92 -30.82 15.28
N ILE A 281 -16.66 -31.20 15.14
CA ILE A 281 -15.54 -30.24 15.23
C ILE A 281 -15.63 -29.26 14.05
N HIS A 282 -15.64 -27.97 14.36
CA HIS A 282 -15.53 -26.93 13.34
C HIS A 282 -14.05 -26.74 12.95
N ILE A 283 -13.59 -27.50 11.95
CA ILE A 283 -12.17 -27.61 11.56
C ILE A 283 -11.47 -26.25 11.39
N ASN A 284 -12.06 -25.30 10.67
CA ASN A 284 -11.41 -24.00 10.42
C ASN A 284 -11.26 -23.15 11.69
N SER A 285 -12.35 -22.98 12.45
CA SER A 285 -12.33 -22.27 13.74
C SER A 285 -11.40 -22.92 14.77
N LEU A 286 -11.41 -24.25 14.86
CA LEU A 286 -10.47 -24.98 15.72
C LEU A 286 -9.01 -24.73 15.28
N ALA A 287 -8.73 -24.80 13.97
CA ALA A 287 -7.40 -24.54 13.44
C ALA A 287 -6.93 -23.10 13.75
N LYS A 288 -7.79 -22.09 13.57
CA LYS A 288 -7.49 -20.70 13.97
C LYS A 288 -7.21 -20.57 15.46
N THR A 289 -8.05 -21.17 16.30
CA THR A 289 -7.89 -21.15 17.76
C THR A 289 -6.57 -21.83 18.18
N TYR A 290 -6.25 -22.97 17.57
CA TYR A 290 -5.01 -23.69 17.82
C TYR A 290 -3.78 -22.88 17.36
N LEU A 291 -3.81 -22.30 16.16
CA LEU A 291 -2.74 -21.45 15.63
C LEU A 291 -2.53 -20.20 16.49
N ALA A 292 -3.61 -19.57 16.98
CA ALA A 292 -3.52 -18.46 17.92
C ALA A 292 -2.71 -18.83 19.16
N LEU A 293 -3.02 -19.98 19.76
CA LEU A 293 -2.33 -20.46 20.96
C LEU A 293 -0.87 -20.85 20.68
N LEU A 294 -0.62 -21.51 19.54
CA LEU A 294 0.72 -21.97 19.18
C LEU A 294 1.68 -20.81 18.85
N PHE A 295 1.17 -19.77 18.19
CA PHE A 295 1.94 -18.60 17.74
C PHE A 295 1.64 -17.34 18.57
N GLU A 296 1.30 -17.51 19.85
CA GLU A 296 0.88 -16.43 20.75
C GLU A 296 1.89 -15.27 20.80
N THR A 297 3.19 -15.58 20.87
CA THR A 297 4.29 -14.58 20.87
C THR A 297 4.33 -13.78 19.58
N ASN A 298 4.23 -14.47 18.43
CA ASN A 298 4.34 -13.87 17.11
C ASN A 298 3.14 -12.94 16.83
N ILE A 299 1.94 -13.36 17.23
CA ILE A 299 0.69 -12.61 17.07
C ILE A 299 0.65 -11.39 17.99
N LYS A 300 1.04 -11.53 19.27
CA LYS A 300 1.09 -10.40 20.21
C LYS A 300 2.20 -9.40 19.88
N GLY A 301 3.24 -9.84 19.15
CA GLY A 301 4.39 -9.00 18.82
C GLY A 301 5.32 -8.77 20.00
N VAL A 302 5.33 -9.69 20.97
CA VAL A 302 6.33 -9.73 22.05
C VAL A 302 7.51 -10.51 21.49
N ILE A 303 8.43 -9.81 20.82
CA ILE A 303 9.75 -10.33 20.41
C ILE A 303 10.77 -9.77 21.38
#